data_AF-A0A1X7TIP3-F1
#
_entry.id   AF-A0A1X7TIP3-F1
#
_cell.length_a   1.000
_cell.length_b   1.000
_cell.length_c   1.000
_cell.angle_alpha   90.00
_cell.angle_beta   90.00
_cell.angle_gamma   90.00
#
_symmetry.space_group_name_H-M   'P 1'
#
loop_
_entity.id
_entity.type
_entity.pdbx_description
1 polymer ?
#
loop_
_entity_poly.entity_id
_entity_poly.type
_entity_poly.pdbx_seq_one_letter_code
_entity_poly.pdbx_strand_id
1 'polypeptide(L)'
;MQSLMKKTADLSNPQETTCSDHGKPLELFCESCDTVICVTCSVRNHKGHENDLITDSYTKHCQKLRECLLPVEGKKEALKKVLYALAEREGEIRERGERVLEEIHEMVEEMINVLRHSERKLTLRAKRVTDAKLKVISDQMKSAEKSLSLLEDFKDYVEQSLKTGSPQQVLRSKKQMMERMSEVTGQVNMEKLSPKERADFVLIKDIKSLHHIGDIVTHSSTSLEQCKVKKVGCFERLPKEKKVSFSLSMQ
;
A
#
# COMPACT_ATOMS: atom_id res chain seq x y z
N MET A 1 -27.31 -2.28 21.41
CA MET A 1 -28.76 -1.95 21.39
C MET A 1 -29.29 -2.09 22.80
N GLN A 2 -29.81 -0.98 23.33
CA GLN A 2 -30.34 -0.88 24.69
C GLN A 2 -31.42 -1.94 24.92
N SER A 3 -31.33 -2.63 26.05
CA SER A 3 -32.37 -3.51 26.56
C SER A 3 -33.66 -2.71 26.75
N LEU A 4 -34.58 -2.81 25.78
CA LEU A 4 -35.97 -2.39 25.94
C LEU A 4 -36.78 -3.53 26.58
N MET A 5 -36.25 -4.05 27.68
CA MET A 5 -37.09 -4.61 28.72
C MET A 5 -36.99 -3.62 29.87
N LYS A 6 -37.89 -2.64 29.85
CA LYS A 6 -38.29 -1.91 31.05
C LYS A 6 -38.61 -3.00 32.07
N LYS A 7 -37.74 -3.14 33.06
CA LYS A 7 -37.76 -4.14 34.10
C LYS A 7 -38.94 -3.83 35.02
N THR A 8 -40.16 -4.01 34.52
CA THR A 8 -41.39 -4.07 35.32
C THR A 8 -41.62 -5.54 35.61
N ALA A 9 -40.82 -6.02 36.55
CA ALA A 9 -41.00 -7.32 37.19
C ALA A 9 -40.48 -7.14 38.62
N ASP A 10 -41.26 -6.34 39.35
CA ASP A 10 -41.39 -6.46 40.79
C ASP A 10 -41.95 -7.86 41.07
N LEU A 11 -41.09 -8.87 40.97
CA LEU A 11 -41.40 -10.27 41.24
C LEU A 11 -40.97 -10.59 42.66
N SER A 12 -41.52 -9.86 43.65
CA SER A 12 -41.79 -10.35 45.00
C SER A 12 -42.43 -9.24 45.86
N ASN A 13 -43.73 -8.98 45.63
CA ASN A 13 -44.59 -8.61 46.75
C ASN A 13 -45.72 -9.65 46.88
N PRO A 14 -45.75 -10.49 47.92
CA PRO A 14 -46.86 -11.43 48.19
C PRO A 14 -48.19 -10.77 48.55
N GLN A 15 -48.36 -9.46 48.33
CA GLN A 15 -49.47 -8.70 48.91
C GLN A 15 -50.24 -7.92 47.85
N GLU A 16 -51.16 -8.63 47.21
CA GLU A 16 -52.52 -8.12 46.93
C GLU A 16 -53.43 -9.34 46.71
N THR A 17 -53.45 -10.27 47.68
CA THR A 17 -54.46 -11.36 47.72
C THR A 17 -55.84 -10.82 48.14
N THR A 18 -55.96 -9.52 48.37
CA THR A 18 -57.12 -8.85 48.95
C THR A 18 -57.49 -7.66 48.08
N CYS A 19 -58.77 -7.54 47.76
CA CYS A 19 -59.34 -6.46 46.98
C CYS A 19 -59.19 -5.12 47.71
N SER A 20 -58.59 -4.14 47.02
CA SER A 20 -58.42 -2.77 47.50
C SER A 20 -59.74 -2.08 47.88
N ASP A 21 -60.80 -2.29 47.11
CA ASP A 21 -62.09 -1.61 47.31
C ASP A 21 -62.94 -2.22 48.43
N HIS A 22 -62.75 -3.51 48.73
CA HIS A 22 -63.67 -4.27 49.59
C HIS A 22 -62.98 -4.96 50.77
N GLY A 23 -61.64 -4.96 50.84
CA GLY A 23 -60.88 -5.64 51.89
C GLY A 23 -61.08 -7.16 51.93
N LYS A 24 -61.60 -7.77 50.85
CA LYS A 24 -61.92 -9.21 50.77
C LYS A 24 -60.94 -9.96 49.87
N PRO A 25 -60.72 -11.27 50.09
CA PRO A 25 -59.86 -12.07 49.24
C PRO A 25 -60.21 -12.00 47.74
N LEU A 26 -59.18 -11.94 46.89
CA LEU A 26 -59.29 -12.09 45.44
C LEU A 26 -59.29 -13.57 45.11
N GLU A 27 -60.46 -14.14 44.85
CA GLU A 27 -60.66 -15.58 44.66
C GLU A 27 -61.24 -15.92 43.28
N LEU A 28 -61.68 -14.90 42.53
CA LEU A 28 -62.29 -15.03 41.21
C LEU A 28 -61.43 -14.35 40.14
N PHE A 29 -61.46 -14.88 38.93
CA PHE A 29 -60.90 -14.25 37.74
C PHE A 29 -62.03 -13.90 36.78
N CYS A 30 -62.10 -12.64 36.37
CA CYS A 30 -63.08 -12.17 35.39
C CYS A 30 -62.52 -12.32 33.98
N GLU A 31 -63.01 -13.31 33.22
CA GLU A 31 -62.57 -13.61 31.85
C GLU A 31 -62.87 -12.46 30.88
N SER A 32 -63.96 -11.70 31.11
CA SER A 32 -64.31 -10.55 30.28
C SER A 32 -63.41 -9.33 30.51
N CYS A 33 -62.80 -9.20 31.69
CA CYS A 33 -61.98 -8.06 32.06
C CYS A 33 -60.49 -8.38 32.21
N ASP A 34 -60.09 -9.66 32.08
CA ASP A 34 -58.71 -10.15 32.25
C ASP A 34 -58.10 -9.71 33.61
N THR A 35 -58.87 -9.83 34.69
CA THR A 35 -58.47 -9.32 36.01
C THR A 35 -58.95 -10.19 37.18
N VAL A 36 -58.19 -10.20 38.26
CA VAL A 36 -58.54 -10.89 39.51
C VAL A 36 -59.46 -10.01 40.36
N ILE A 37 -60.54 -10.59 40.88
CA ILE A 37 -61.59 -9.86 41.61
C ILE A 37 -62.02 -10.62 42.88
N CYS A 38 -62.62 -9.91 43.85
CA CYS A 38 -63.30 -10.55 44.98
C CYS A 38 -64.77 -10.86 44.65
N VAL A 39 -65.42 -11.66 45.49
CA VAL A 39 -66.85 -12.01 45.35
C VAL A 39 -67.76 -10.77 45.30
N THR A 40 -67.45 -9.71 46.07
CA THR A 40 -68.24 -8.47 46.05
C THR A 40 -68.13 -7.74 44.70
N CYS A 41 -66.94 -7.72 44.09
CA CYS A 41 -66.72 -7.13 42.77
C CYS A 41 -67.53 -7.85 41.69
N SER A 42 -67.62 -9.18 41.76
CA SER A 42 -68.40 -10.01 40.82
C SER A 42 -69.89 -9.62 40.77
N VAL A 43 -70.48 -9.31 41.92
CA VAL A 43 -71.91 -8.94 41.99
C VAL A 43 -72.18 -7.46 41.68
N ARG A 44 -71.17 -6.59 41.85
CA ARG A 44 -71.29 -5.14 41.65
C ARG A 44 -70.75 -4.72 40.28
N ASN A 45 -69.43 -4.61 40.18
CA ASN A 45 -68.75 -3.96 39.06
C ASN A 45 -68.60 -4.90 37.85
N HIS A 46 -68.57 -6.21 38.08
CA HIS A 46 -68.43 -7.25 37.04
C HIS A 46 -69.71 -8.07 36.89
N LYS A 47 -70.86 -7.48 37.20
CA LYS A 47 -72.15 -8.16 37.16
C LYS A 47 -72.50 -8.56 35.72
N GLY A 48 -72.67 -9.85 35.50
CA GLY A 48 -72.98 -10.40 34.17
C GLY A 48 -71.74 -10.69 33.31
N HIS A 49 -70.52 -10.48 33.82
CA HIS A 49 -69.31 -10.97 33.19
C HIS A 49 -69.07 -12.44 33.54
N GLU A 50 -68.37 -13.15 32.67
CA GLU A 50 -67.92 -14.52 32.92
C GLU A 50 -66.80 -14.51 33.97
N ASN A 51 -67.04 -15.16 35.10
CA ASN A 51 -66.12 -15.18 36.25
C ASN A 51 -65.96 -16.62 36.73
N ASP A 52 -64.72 -17.09 36.85
CA ASP A 52 -64.38 -18.41 37.36
C ASP A 52 -63.56 -18.31 38.64
N LEU A 53 -63.56 -19.37 39.47
CA LEU A 53 -62.59 -19.47 40.57
C LEU A 53 -61.16 -19.44 40.00
N ILE A 54 -60.26 -18.74 40.69
CA ILE A 54 -58.86 -18.68 40.26
C ILE A 54 -58.26 -20.09 40.18
N THR A 55 -58.58 -20.98 41.12
CA THR A 55 -58.13 -22.38 41.10
C THR A 55 -58.52 -23.13 39.82
N ASP A 56 -59.66 -22.78 39.25
CA ASP A 56 -60.27 -23.49 38.13
C ASP A 56 -59.76 -22.92 36.80
N SER A 57 -59.53 -21.60 36.73
CA SER A 57 -59.04 -20.90 35.53
C SER A 57 -57.50 -20.82 35.44
N TYR A 58 -56.78 -20.93 36.56
CA TYR A 58 -55.32 -20.75 36.61
C TYR A 58 -54.58 -21.67 35.64
N THR A 59 -54.90 -22.96 35.66
CA THR A 59 -54.24 -23.95 34.77
C THR A 59 -54.45 -23.62 33.30
N LYS A 60 -55.67 -23.21 32.91
CA LYS A 60 -56.04 -22.81 31.54
C LYS A 60 -55.24 -21.59 31.09
N HIS A 61 -55.15 -20.54 31.91
CA HIS A 61 -54.40 -19.33 31.57
C HIS A 61 -52.89 -19.54 31.57
N CYS A 62 -52.36 -20.33 32.51
CA CYS A 62 -50.96 -20.75 32.48
C CYS A 62 -50.62 -21.54 31.20
N GLN A 63 -51.54 -22.39 30.72
CA GLN A 63 -51.35 -23.09 29.45
C GLN A 63 -51.33 -22.12 28.26
N LYS A 64 -52.29 -21.19 28.17
CA LYS A 64 -52.29 -20.16 27.11
C LYS A 64 -51.01 -19.34 27.11
N LEU A 65 -50.49 -18.95 28.28
CA LEU A 65 -49.21 -18.25 28.40
C LEU A 65 -48.04 -19.11 27.90
N ARG A 66 -48.01 -20.41 28.23
CA ARG A 66 -46.99 -21.34 27.71
C ARG A 66 -47.07 -21.47 26.18
N GLU A 67 -48.27 -21.53 25.60
CA GLU A 67 -48.47 -21.57 24.15
C GLU A 67 -47.97 -20.28 23.48
N CYS A 68 -48.27 -19.11 24.07
CA CYS A 68 -47.78 -17.82 23.60
C CYS A 68 -46.25 -17.65 23.70
N LEU A 69 -45.57 -18.42 24.56
CA LEU A 69 -44.11 -18.45 24.64
C LEU A 69 -43.45 -19.24 23.50
N LEU A 70 -44.16 -20.20 22.88
CA LEU A 70 -43.56 -21.04 21.83
C LEU A 70 -43.01 -20.22 20.64
N PRO A 71 -43.74 -19.22 20.08
CA PRO A 71 -43.19 -18.37 19.02
C PRO A 71 -42.01 -17.50 19.47
N VAL A 72 -41.96 -17.12 20.76
CA VAL A 72 -40.85 -16.33 21.32
C VAL A 72 -39.58 -17.16 21.35
N GLU A 73 -39.67 -18.40 21.83
CA GLU A 73 -38.54 -19.34 21.81
C GLU A 73 -38.10 -19.66 20.37
N GLY A 74 -39.05 -19.82 19.44
CA GLY A 74 -38.74 -19.97 18.01
C GLY A 74 -37.94 -18.79 17.44
N LYS A 75 -38.37 -17.55 17.72
CA LYS A 75 -37.63 -16.34 17.30
C LYS A 75 -36.27 -16.22 17.95
N LYS A 76 -36.15 -16.58 19.24
CA LYS A 76 -34.89 -16.58 19.97
C LYS A 76 -33.87 -17.53 19.34
N GLU A 77 -34.28 -18.75 18.99
CA GLU A 77 -33.39 -19.70 18.31
C GLU A 77 -33.05 -19.24 16.88
N ALA A 78 -33.98 -18.63 16.15
CA ALA A 78 -33.70 -18.04 14.85
C ALA A 78 -32.67 -16.89 14.94
N LEU A 79 -32.81 -16.01 15.93
CA LEU A 79 -31.87 -14.90 16.17
C LEU A 79 -30.48 -15.41 16.53
N LYS A 80 -30.36 -16.48 17.32
CA LYS A 80 -29.06 -17.11 17.60
C LYS A 80 -28.37 -17.58 16.32
N LYS A 81 -29.11 -18.20 15.39
CA LYS A 81 -28.58 -18.63 14.08
C LYS A 81 -28.14 -17.44 13.23
N VAL A 82 -28.92 -16.36 13.21
CA VAL A 82 -28.56 -15.13 12.48
C VAL A 82 -27.29 -14.51 13.08
N LEU A 83 -27.19 -14.41 14.40
CA LEU A 83 -26.00 -13.89 15.07
C LEU A 83 -24.75 -14.72 14.75
N TYR A 84 -24.87 -16.04 14.72
CA TYR A 84 -23.78 -16.91 14.32
C TYR A 84 -23.34 -16.66 12.86
N ALA A 85 -24.29 -16.61 11.92
CA ALA A 85 -24.00 -16.33 10.51
C ALA A 85 -23.37 -14.94 10.31
N LEU A 86 -23.83 -13.93 11.05
CA LEU A 86 -23.23 -12.58 11.01
C LEU A 86 -21.80 -12.58 11.55
N ALA A 87 -21.52 -13.28 12.65
CA ALA A 87 -20.18 -13.38 13.21
C ALA A 87 -19.22 -14.12 12.27
N GLU A 88 -19.69 -15.18 11.60
CA GLU A 88 -18.92 -15.90 10.57
C GLU A 88 -18.58 -14.97 9.40
N ARG A 89 -19.57 -14.24 8.87
CA ARG A 89 -19.35 -13.27 7.77
C ARG A 89 -18.44 -12.12 8.17
N GLU A 90 -18.53 -11.63 9.40
CA GLU A 90 -17.60 -10.63 9.92
C GLU A 90 -16.15 -11.15 9.90
N GLY A 91 -15.96 -12.40 10.32
CA GLY A 91 -14.66 -13.09 10.27
C GLY A 91 -14.12 -13.18 8.85
N GLU A 92 -14.92 -13.66 7.90
CA GLU A 92 -14.55 -13.77 6.48
C GLU A 92 -14.15 -12.41 5.88
N ILE A 93 -14.91 -11.34 6.18
CA ILE A 93 -14.62 -9.99 5.69
C ILE A 93 -13.29 -9.49 6.23
N ARG A 94 -13.03 -9.68 7.53
CA ARG A 94 -11.77 -9.26 8.15
C ARG A 94 -10.58 -10.00 7.56
N GLU A 95 -10.68 -11.33 7.45
CA GLU A 95 -9.62 -12.17 6.88
C GLU A 95 -9.37 -11.83 5.40
N ARG A 96 -10.42 -11.57 4.61
CA ARG A 96 -10.24 -11.12 3.22
C ARG A 96 -9.60 -9.74 3.15
N GLY A 97 -9.99 -8.83 4.04
CA GLY A 97 -9.38 -7.50 4.13
C GLY A 97 -7.88 -7.57 4.39
N GLU A 98 -7.47 -8.39 5.36
CA GLU A 98 -6.04 -8.62 5.68
C GLU A 98 -5.29 -9.20 4.48
N ARG A 99 -5.84 -10.22 3.81
CA ARG A 99 -5.23 -10.78 2.59
C ARG A 99 -5.06 -9.75 1.47
N VAL A 100 -6.07 -8.92 1.21
CA VAL A 100 -5.94 -7.90 0.15
C VAL A 100 -4.85 -6.87 0.49
N LEU A 101 -4.68 -6.54 1.78
CA LEU A 101 -3.58 -5.66 2.19
C LEU A 101 -2.21 -6.29 1.95
N GLU A 102 -2.07 -7.59 2.21
CA GLU A 102 -0.85 -8.36 1.94
C GLU A 102 -0.58 -8.47 0.43
N GLU A 103 -1.60 -8.80 -0.38
CA GLU A 103 -1.52 -8.83 -1.85
C GLU A 103 -1.06 -7.47 -2.42
N ILE A 104 -1.56 -6.35 -1.89
CA ILE A 104 -1.12 -5.00 -2.28
C ILE A 104 0.36 -4.80 -1.95
N HIS A 105 0.80 -5.21 -0.75
CA HIS A 105 2.18 -5.06 -0.32
C HIS A 105 3.13 -5.88 -1.20
N GLU A 106 2.83 -7.16 -1.42
CA GLU A 106 3.63 -8.07 -2.25
C GLU A 106 3.78 -7.53 -3.68
N MET A 107 2.68 -7.09 -4.29
CA MET A 107 2.70 -6.49 -5.63
C MET A 107 3.65 -5.29 -5.71
N VAL A 108 3.62 -4.39 -4.71
CA VAL A 108 4.49 -3.21 -4.69
C VAL A 108 5.96 -3.62 -4.53
N GLU A 109 6.27 -4.59 -3.67
CA GLU A 109 7.62 -5.10 -3.49
C GLU A 109 8.16 -5.76 -4.77
N GLU A 110 7.35 -6.52 -5.50
CA GLU A 110 7.73 -7.06 -6.80
C GLU A 110 8.07 -5.95 -7.80
N MET A 111 7.24 -4.90 -7.88
CA MET A 111 7.52 -3.74 -8.74
C MET A 111 8.83 -3.04 -8.36
N ILE A 112 9.09 -2.84 -7.07
CA ILE A 112 10.35 -2.28 -6.57
C ILE A 112 11.53 -3.17 -6.99
N ASN A 113 11.40 -4.48 -6.85
CA ASN A 113 12.46 -5.43 -7.22
C ASN A 113 12.79 -5.37 -8.72
N VAL A 114 11.79 -5.26 -9.59
CA VAL A 114 11.99 -5.06 -11.03
C VAL A 114 12.72 -3.74 -11.31
N LEU A 115 12.32 -2.65 -10.66
CA LEU A 115 12.97 -1.35 -10.81
C LEU A 115 14.44 -1.39 -10.35
N ARG A 116 14.71 -2.02 -9.19
CA ARG A 116 16.07 -2.21 -8.66
C ARG A 116 16.92 -3.11 -9.57
N HIS A 117 16.34 -4.14 -10.17
CA HIS A 117 17.05 -4.97 -11.14
C HIS A 117 17.43 -4.16 -12.39
N SER A 118 16.49 -3.35 -12.91
CA SER A 118 16.73 -2.46 -14.04
C SER A 118 17.84 -1.44 -13.73
N GLU A 119 17.81 -0.82 -12.55
CA GLU A 119 18.85 0.08 -12.04
C GLU A 119 20.24 -0.58 -12.05
N ARG A 120 20.36 -1.79 -11.48
CA ARG A 120 21.63 -2.55 -11.46
C ARG A 120 22.14 -2.82 -12.88
N LYS A 121 21.27 -3.26 -13.78
CA LYS A 121 21.61 -3.58 -15.18
C LYS A 121 22.09 -2.35 -15.95
N LEU A 122 21.39 -1.23 -15.83
CA LEU A 122 21.75 0.04 -16.48
C LEU A 122 23.06 0.60 -15.92
N THR A 123 23.24 0.54 -14.59
CA THR A 123 24.47 0.98 -13.92
C THR A 123 25.67 0.15 -14.38
N LEU A 124 25.53 -1.18 -14.44
CA LEU A 124 26.57 -2.06 -14.92
C LEU A 124 26.93 -1.77 -16.38
N ARG A 125 25.93 -1.53 -17.23
CA ARG A 125 26.16 -1.16 -18.63
C ARG A 125 26.91 0.17 -18.75
N ALA A 126 26.51 1.17 -17.98
CA ALA A 126 27.19 2.47 -17.97
C ALA A 126 28.66 2.32 -17.55
N LYS A 127 28.95 1.58 -16.47
CA LYS A 127 30.32 1.28 -16.04
C LYS A 127 31.14 0.61 -17.14
N ARG A 128 30.60 -0.44 -17.77
CA ARG A 128 31.29 -1.16 -18.86
C ARG A 128 31.63 -0.25 -20.05
N VAL A 129 30.71 0.64 -20.44
CA VAL A 129 30.97 1.61 -21.52
C VAL A 129 32.07 2.58 -21.12
N THR A 130 32.01 3.12 -19.90
CA THR A 130 33.04 4.00 -19.36
C THR A 130 34.41 3.31 -19.34
N ASP A 131 34.50 2.11 -18.76
CA ASP A 131 35.74 1.35 -18.65
C ASP A 131 36.34 1.03 -20.03
N ALA A 132 35.50 0.64 -20.99
CA ALA A 132 35.93 0.36 -22.36
C ALA A 132 36.50 1.62 -23.04
N LYS A 133 35.79 2.76 -22.95
CA LYS A 133 36.25 4.03 -23.53
C LYS A 133 37.55 4.52 -22.86
N LEU A 134 37.64 4.46 -21.53
CA LEU A 134 38.84 4.84 -20.78
C LEU A 134 40.03 3.93 -21.09
N LYS A 135 39.81 2.63 -21.32
CA LYS A 135 40.87 1.72 -21.73
C LYS A 135 41.47 2.12 -23.07
N VAL A 136 40.64 2.45 -24.06
CA VAL A 136 41.11 2.93 -25.37
C VAL A 136 41.96 4.19 -25.20
N ILE A 137 41.49 5.18 -24.45
CA ILE A 137 42.26 6.41 -24.19
C ILE A 137 43.56 6.12 -23.45
N SER A 138 43.56 5.24 -22.44
CA SER A 138 44.76 4.85 -21.69
C SER A 138 45.81 4.19 -22.58
N ASP A 139 45.40 3.30 -23.49
CA ASP A 139 46.30 2.65 -24.43
C ASP A 139 46.88 3.67 -25.44
N GLN A 140 46.10 4.67 -25.85
CA GLN A 140 46.59 5.78 -26.69
C GLN A 140 47.60 6.67 -25.94
N MET A 141 47.34 7.00 -24.67
CA MET A 141 48.28 7.75 -23.83
C MET A 141 49.62 7.04 -23.70
N LYS A 142 49.62 5.74 -23.35
CA LYS A 142 50.86 4.95 -23.26
C LYS A 142 51.63 4.91 -24.58
N SER A 143 50.93 4.80 -25.70
CA SER A 143 51.56 4.82 -27.03
C SER A 143 52.15 6.20 -27.35
N ALA A 144 51.48 7.29 -26.96
CA ALA A 144 51.95 8.65 -27.15
C ALA A 144 53.17 8.94 -26.27
N GLU A 145 53.13 8.57 -24.99
CA GLU A 145 54.24 8.69 -24.03
C GLU A 145 55.49 7.95 -24.53
N LYS A 146 55.34 6.70 -25.00
CA LYS A 146 56.45 5.94 -25.57
C LYS A 146 57.04 6.60 -26.82
N SER A 147 56.18 7.17 -27.68
CA SER A 147 56.63 7.86 -28.90
C SER A 147 57.35 9.17 -28.57
N LEU A 148 56.85 9.91 -27.57
CA LEU A 148 57.45 11.14 -27.08
C LEU A 148 58.84 10.87 -26.48
N SER A 149 58.95 9.89 -25.57
CA SER A 149 60.23 9.50 -24.97
C SER A 149 61.25 9.06 -26.02
N LEU A 150 60.84 8.30 -27.05
CA LEU A 150 61.74 7.92 -28.14
C LEU A 150 62.28 9.15 -28.90
N LEU A 151 61.42 10.14 -29.16
CA LEU A 151 61.80 11.38 -29.84
C LEU A 151 62.70 12.26 -28.96
N GLU A 152 62.41 12.36 -27.66
CA GLU A 152 63.21 13.11 -26.69
C GLU A 152 64.61 12.48 -26.53
N ASP A 153 64.70 11.17 -26.30
CA ASP A 153 65.98 10.45 -26.18
C ASP A 153 66.84 10.63 -27.43
N PHE A 154 66.22 10.56 -28.61
CA PHE A 154 66.94 10.73 -29.87
C PHE A 154 67.36 12.18 -30.12
N LYS A 155 66.51 13.15 -29.78
CA LYS A 155 66.84 14.58 -29.82
C LYS A 155 68.04 14.87 -28.92
N ASP A 156 67.99 14.44 -27.67
CA ASP A 156 69.04 14.66 -26.68
C ASP A 156 70.36 14.01 -27.13
N TYR A 157 70.31 12.81 -27.70
CA TYR A 157 71.47 12.15 -28.31
C TYR A 157 72.12 13.00 -29.42
N VAL A 158 71.32 13.57 -30.33
CA VAL A 158 71.82 14.40 -31.42
C VAL A 158 72.38 15.73 -30.90
N GLU A 159 71.66 16.42 -30.01
CA GLU A 159 72.11 17.68 -29.41
C GLU A 159 73.41 17.51 -28.62
N GLN A 160 73.54 16.43 -27.85
CA GLN A 160 74.75 16.12 -27.11
C GLN A 160 75.92 15.82 -28.07
N SER A 161 75.69 15.06 -29.13
CA SER A 161 76.71 14.76 -30.15
C SER A 161 77.22 16.03 -30.84
N LEU A 162 76.33 16.99 -31.11
CA LEU A 162 76.70 18.29 -31.68
C LEU A 162 77.45 19.19 -30.69
N LYS A 163 77.13 19.11 -29.39
CA LYS A 163 77.76 19.93 -28.34
C LYS A 163 79.15 19.46 -27.94
N THR A 164 79.36 18.14 -27.83
CA THR A 164 80.62 17.57 -27.30
C THR A 164 81.48 16.87 -28.34
N GLY A 165 80.95 16.56 -29.52
CA GLY A 165 81.71 15.89 -30.57
C GLY A 165 82.70 16.81 -31.29
N SER A 166 83.86 16.28 -31.67
CA SER A 166 84.77 17.03 -32.56
C SER A 166 84.17 17.19 -33.96
N PRO A 167 84.58 18.21 -34.74
CA PRO A 167 84.08 18.40 -36.10
C PRO A 167 84.18 17.15 -36.99
N GLN A 168 85.27 16.38 -36.88
CA GLN A 168 85.48 15.16 -37.66
C GLN A 168 84.53 14.02 -37.23
N GLN A 169 84.26 13.88 -35.92
CA GLN A 169 83.35 12.86 -35.39
C GLN A 169 81.90 13.13 -35.82
N VAL A 170 81.46 14.39 -35.70
CA VAL A 170 80.11 14.81 -36.12
C VAL A 170 79.91 14.56 -37.62
N LEU A 171 80.87 14.95 -38.46
CA LEU A 171 80.78 14.73 -39.91
C LEU A 171 80.79 13.24 -40.28
N ARG A 172 81.56 12.41 -39.58
CA ARG A 172 81.59 10.95 -39.80
C ARG A 172 80.26 10.28 -39.48
N SER A 173 79.57 10.73 -38.43
CA SER A 173 78.28 10.15 -37.99
C SER A 173 77.04 10.83 -38.58
N LYS A 174 77.19 12.00 -39.24
CA LYS A 174 76.08 12.82 -39.78
C LYS A 174 75.07 12.01 -40.57
N LYS A 175 75.53 11.22 -41.55
CA LYS A 175 74.64 10.47 -42.44
C LYS A 175 73.75 9.50 -41.65
N GLN A 176 74.35 8.74 -40.72
CA GLN A 176 73.64 7.80 -39.86
C GLN A 176 72.64 8.51 -38.95
N MET A 177 73.01 9.66 -38.37
CA MET A 177 72.10 10.45 -37.53
C MET A 177 70.90 10.95 -38.35
N MET A 178 71.11 11.43 -39.58
CA MET A 178 70.03 11.87 -40.46
C MET A 178 69.09 10.72 -40.86
N GLU A 179 69.64 9.55 -41.22
CA GLU A 179 68.85 8.36 -41.55
C GLU A 179 67.98 7.92 -40.38
N ARG A 180 68.55 7.83 -39.17
CA ARG A 180 67.79 7.51 -37.95
C ARG A 180 66.76 8.58 -37.60
N MET A 181 67.05 9.86 -37.85
CA MET A 181 66.09 10.93 -37.62
C MET A 181 64.85 10.76 -38.51
N SER A 182 65.06 10.49 -39.80
CA SER A 182 63.97 10.19 -40.72
C SER A 182 63.18 8.95 -40.30
N GLU A 183 63.86 7.91 -39.80
CA GLU A 183 63.23 6.68 -39.34
C GLU A 183 62.35 6.92 -38.10
N VAL A 184 62.90 7.52 -37.04
CA VAL A 184 62.18 7.75 -35.78
C VAL A 184 61.01 8.70 -36.00
N THR A 185 61.17 9.77 -36.79
CA THR A 185 60.05 10.65 -37.15
C THR A 185 58.98 9.93 -37.97
N GLY A 186 59.37 9.03 -38.88
CA GLY A 186 58.43 8.23 -39.68
C GLY A 186 57.68 7.16 -38.88
N GLN A 187 58.25 6.66 -37.78
CA GLN A 187 57.60 5.69 -36.89
C GLN A 187 56.45 6.28 -36.08
N VAL A 188 56.43 7.61 -35.86
CA VAL A 188 55.39 8.29 -35.08
C VAL A 188 54.22 8.65 -35.98
N ASN A 189 53.10 7.94 -35.81
CA ASN A 189 51.86 8.24 -36.53
C ASN A 189 50.91 9.08 -35.66
N MET A 190 50.85 10.39 -35.94
CA MET A 190 50.02 11.35 -35.19
C MET A 190 48.52 11.08 -35.29
N GLU A 191 48.02 10.60 -36.43
CA GLU A 191 46.59 10.26 -36.60
C GLU A 191 46.17 9.13 -35.68
N LYS A 192 47.03 8.11 -35.51
CA LYS A 192 46.76 6.96 -34.63
C LYS A 192 46.74 7.33 -33.14
N LEU A 193 47.44 8.41 -32.77
CA LEU A 193 47.53 8.93 -31.40
C LEU A 193 46.41 9.92 -31.04
N SER A 194 45.64 10.42 -32.02
CA SER A 194 44.51 11.32 -31.77
C SER A 194 43.40 10.64 -30.97
N PRO A 195 42.71 11.34 -30.04
CA PRO A 195 41.67 10.73 -29.20
C PRO A 195 40.56 10.09 -30.04
N LYS A 196 40.38 8.77 -29.90
CA LYS A 196 39.37 8.02 -30.67
C LYS A 196 37.98 8.03 -30.03
N GLU A 197 37.92 8.16 -28.71
CA GLU A 197 36.67 8.07 -27.94
C GLU A 197 36.19 9.44 -27.45
N ARG A 198 34.86 9.58 -27.33
CA ARG A 198 34.18 10.77 -26.81
C ARG A 198 33.28 10.44 -25.62
N ALA A 199 32.93 11.46 -24.83
CA ALA A 199 32.05 11.37 -23.67
C ALA A 199 30.55 11.55 -24.03
N ASP A 200 30.13 11.01 -25.18
CA ASP A 200 28.83 11.25 -25.82
C ASP A 200 27.78 10.16 -25.56
N PHE A 201 27.96 9.35 -24.52
CA PHE A 201 26.98 8.34 -24.12
C PHE A 201 25.99 8.93 -23.12
N VAL A 202 24.69 8.72 -23.37
CA VAL A 202 23.60 9.30 -22.59
C VAL A 202 22.58 8.25 -22.16
N LEU A 203 21.93 8.48 -21.01
CA LEU A 203 20.78 7.68 -20.60
C LEU A 203 19.53 8.16 -21.35
N ILE A 204 19.00 7.30 -22.21
CA ILE A 204 17.66 7.49 -22.80
C ILE A 204 16.65 6.87 -21.84
N LYS A 205 15.71 7.68 -21.35
CA LYS A 205 14.66 7.25 -20.44
C LYS A 205 13.42 6.86 -21.24
N ASP A 206 12.94 5.63 -21.05
CA ASP A 206 11.63 5.19 -21.56
C ASP A 206 10.73 4.85 -20.37
N ILE A 207 10.13 5.89 -19.76
CA ILE A 207 9.20 5.73 -18.63
C ILE A 207 7.81 6.11 -19.13
N LYS A 208 6.97 5.11 -19.40
CA LYS A 208 5.66 5.31 -20.04
C LYS A 208 4.50 5.68 -19.09
N SER A 209 4.74 5.82 -17.78
CA SER A 209 3.80 6.15 -16.68
C SER A 209 3.62 4.99 -15.69
N LEU A 210 3.75 5.28 -14.39
CA LEU A 210 3.46 4.39 -13.24
C LEU A 210 2.34 4.98 -12.36
N HIS A 211 1.50 5.87 -12.90
CA HIS A 211 0.61 6.71 -12.10
C HIS A 211 -0.66 5.99 -11.57
N HIS A 212 -0.89 4.74 -11.95
CA HIS A 212 -1.98 3.89 -11.50
C HIS A 212 -1.49 2.44 -11.43
N ILE A 213 -1.69 1.78 -10.29
CA ILE A 213 -1.16 0.44 -10.01
C ILE A 213 -2.30 -0.59 -9.89
N GLY A 214 -3.48 -0.17 -9.44
CA GLY A 214 -4.65 -1.03 -9.34
C GLY A 214 -5.84 -0.32 -8.70
N ASP A 215 -7.00 -0.96 -8.74
CA ASP A 215 -8.24 -0.54 -8.09
C ASP A 215 -8.78 -1.68 -7.22
N ILE A 216 -9.34 -1.34 -6.06
CA ILE A 216 -10.11 -2.29 -5.25
C ILE A 216 -11.56 -2.26 -5.74
N VAL A 217 -12.06 -3.38 -6.24
CA VAL A 217 -13.44 -3.52 -6.75
C VAL A 217 -14.27 -4.32 -5.74
N THR A 218 -15.47 -3.81 -5.42
CA THR A 218 -16.46 -4.51 -4.60
C THR A 218 -17.68 -4.87 -5.45
N HIS A 219 -18.27 -6.05 -5.21
CA HIS A 219 -19.44 -6.54 -5.95
C HIS A 219 -20.75 -6.44 -5.15
N SER A 220 -20.79 -5.68 -4.06
CA SER A 220 -21.97 -5.55 -3.21
C SER A 220 -22.98 -4.51 -3.73
N SER A 221 -24.25 -4.68 -3.37
CA SER A 221 -25.36 -3.78 -3.73
C SER A 221 -25.43 -2.49 -2.91
N THR A 222 -24.56 -2.30 -1.92
CA THR A 222 -24.45 -1.08 -1.12
C THR A 222 -23.27 -0.26 -1.63
N SER A 223 -23.58 0.88 -2.27
CA SER A 223 -22.66 1.82 -2.89
C SER A 223 -21.57 2.32 -1.93
N LEU A 224 -20.48 1.57 -1.82
CA LEU A 224 -19.19 2.11 -1.40
C LEU A 224 -18.44 2.47 -2.67
N GLU A 225 -18.16 3.77 -2.82
CA GLU A 225 -17.40 4.31 -3.93
C GLU A 225 -16.17 3.45 -4.21
N GLN A 226 -15.94 3.10 -5.48
CA GLN A 226 -14.67 2.55 -5.93
C GLN A 226 -13.57 3.49 -5.43
N CYS A 227 -12.73 3.03 -4.51
CA CYS A 227 -11.56 3.78 -4.06
C CYS A 227 -10.56 3.86 -5.21
N LYS A 228 -10.81 4.80 -6.13
CA LYS A 228 -9.90 5.14 -7.20
C LYS A 228 -8.76 5.95 -6.59
N VAL A 229 -7.57 5.40 -6.62
CA VAL A 229 -6.36 6.18 -6.30
C VAL A 229 -6.22 7.23 -7.38
N LYS A 230 -6.67 8.46 -7.07
CA LYS A 230 -6.52 9.61 -7.97
C LYS A 230 -5.04 10.02 -7.96
N LYS A 231 -4.28 9.47 -8.91
CA LYS A 231 -2.98 9.97 -9.38
C LYS A 231 -1.92 10.07 -8.26
N VAL A 232 -1.07 9.06 -8.15
CA VAL A 232 0.18 9.21 -7.38
C VAL A 232 1.01 10.28 -8.10
N GLY A 233 1.23 11.40 -7.40
CA GLY A 233 1.68 12.69 -7.92
C GLY A 233 2.75 12.61 -9.00
N CYS A 234 2.58 13.48 -9.99
CA CYS A 234 3.54 13.71 -11.05
C CYS A 234 4.89 14.09 -10.43
N PHE A 235 5.98 13.41 -10.81
CA PHE A 235 7.31 14.01 -10.69
C PHE A 235 7.38 15.12 -11.75
N GLU A 236 6.76 16.27 -11.45
CA GLU A 236 7.01 17.49 -12.19
C GLU A 236 8.49 17.82 -12.04
N ARG A 237 9.18 17.64 -13.15
CA ARG A 237 10.54 18.05 -13.39
C ARG A 237 10.61 19.56 -13.15
N LEU A 238 11.01 19.98 -11.96
CA LEU A 238 11.37 21.38 -11.67
C LEU A 238 12.45 21.82 -12.68
N PRO A 239 12.20 22.83 -13.53
CA PRO A 239 13.26 23.61 -14.13
C PRO A 239 13.73 24.61 -13.08
N LYS A 240 15.05 24.72 -12.95
CA LYS A 240 15.72 25.70 -12.09
C LYS A 240 15.23 27.12 -12.38
N GLU A 241 14.89 27.81 -11.28
CA GLU A 241 14.84 29.27 -11.08
C GLU A 241 14.07 30.14 -12.10
N LYS A 242 12.99 30.81 -11.66
CA LYS A 242 13.01 32.24 -11.26
C LYS A 242 11.59 32.81 -11.04
N LYS A 243 11.54 33.64 -9.98
CA LYS A 243 10.58 34.71 -9.64
C LYS A 243 9.14 34.32 -9.29
N VAL A 244 8.91 34.37 -7.98
CA VAL A 244 7.62 34.61 -7.32
C VAL A 244 6.96 35.85 -7.89
N SER A 245 5.69 35.73 -8.26
CA SER A 245 4.73 36.84 -8.22
C SER A 245 3.38 36.27 -7.84
N PHE A 246 2.81 36.79 -6.75
CA PHE A 246 1.45 36.53 -6.33
C PHE A 246 0.50 37.38 -7.17
N SER A 247 -0.62 36.80 -7.58
CA SER A 247 -1.82 37.57 -7.88
C SER A 247 -3.01 36.84 -7.25
N LEU A 248 -3.59 37.49 -6.24
CA LEU A 248 -4.91 37.17 -5.71
C LEU A 248 -5.95 37.64 -6.72
N SER A 249 -6.95 36.83 -7.01
CA SER A 249 -8.23 37.32 -7.48
C SER A 249 -9.32 36.45 -6.91
N MET A 250 -10.18 37.10 -6.13
CA MET A 250 -11.44 36.56 -5.64
C MET A 250 -12.48 36.67 -6.75
N GLN A 251 -13.24 35.60 -6.95
CA GLN A 251 -14.71 35.65 -6.91
C GLN A 251 -15.26 34.26 -6.59
#